data_AF-A0A850TYN6-F1
#
_entry.id   AF-A0A850TYN6-F1
#
_cell.length_a   1.000
_cell.length_b   1.000
_cell.length_c   1.000
_cell.angle_alpha   90.00
_cell.angle_beta   90.00
_cell.angle_gamma   90.00
#
_symmetry.space_group_name_H-M   'P 1'
#
loop_
_entity.id
_entity.type
_entity.pdbx_description
1 polymer ?
#
loop_
_entity_poly.entity_id
_entity_poly.type
_entity_poly.pdbx_seq_one_letter_code
_entity_poly.pdbx_strand_id
1 'polypeptide(L)'
;CLNSDSSCQKCDFETDLCKGLHELHLQPGWIRRNGRSGIGPPYSDHNGNDSAYFLSLSSDTRASSATLRTNVFLPTDKEHVCQITFHYWISQTSGTLMVGLQKHSEDTITNIWQDSGELQSQWKVNTITINSTEKYEV
;
A
#
# COMPACT_ATOMS: atom_id res chain seq x y z
N CYS A 1 -15.08 1.28 -5.56
CA CYS A 1 -14.18 1.35 -6.74
C CYS A 1 -14.92 0.79 -7.95
N LEU A 2 -15.46 1.64 -8.82
CA LEU A 2 -16.18 1.16 -9.99
C LEU A 2 -15.27 1.15 -11.21
N ASN A 3 -15.08 -0.03 -11.77
CA ASN A 3 -14.69 -0.26 -13.16
C ASN A 3 -15.61 -1.35 -13.69
N SER A 4 -16.90 -1.06 -13.90
CA SER A 4 -17.93 -1.96 -14.46
C SER A 4 -18.06 -3.40 -13.90
N ASP A 5 -17.29 -3.74 -12.86
CA ASP A 5 -17.28 -4.99 -12.14
C ASP A 5 -16.94 -4.61 -10.69
N SER A 6 -17.92 -4.79 -9.82
CA SER A 6 -17.99 -4.22 -8.46
C SER A 6 -17.07 -4.95 -7.47
N SER A 7 -15.80 -5.15 -7.81
CA SER A 7 -14.84 -5.78 -6.92
C SER A 7 -14.06 -4.71 -6.16
N CYS A 8 -14.41 -4.52 -4.88
CA CYS A 8 -13.45 -4.04 -3.90
C CYS A 8 -12.20 -4.91 -4.03
N GLN A 9 -11.14 -4.36 -4.61
CA GLN A 9 -9.98 -5.16 -4.98
C GLN A 9 -9.17 -5.45 -3.72
N LYS A 10 -9.50 -6.58 -3.08
CA LYS A 10 -8.71 -7.10 -1.97
C LYS A 10 -7.35 -7.51 -2.52
N CYS A 11 -6.30 -7.03 -1.88
CA CYS A 11 -4.94 -7.39 -2.19
C CYS A 11 -4.27 -7.91 -0.93
N ASP A 12 -4.11 -9.22 -0.84
CA ASP A 12 -3.46 -9.90 0.29
C ASP A 12 -2.09 -10.50 -0.06
N PHE A 13 -1.63 -10.34 -1.31
CA PHE A 13 -0.31 -10.76 -1.78
C PHE A 13 -0.03 -12.27 -1.70
N GLU A 14 -1.02 -13.12 -1.49
CA GLU A 14 -0.79 -14.55 -1.31
C GLU A 14 -0.38 -15.27 -2.59
N THR A 15 -0.89 -14.83 -3.74
CA THR A 15 -0.59 -15.44 -5.04
C THR A 15 0.32 -14.59 -5.91
N ASP A 16 0.08 -13.28 -5.95
CA ASP A 16 0.74 -12.35 -6.84
C ASP A 16 0.77 -10.92 -6.28
N LEU A 17 1.40 -10.03 -7.05
CA LEU A 17 1.29 -8.59 -6.86
C LEU A 17 -0.01 -8.16 -7.53
N CYS A 18 -1.10 -8.33 -6.80
CA CYS A 18 -2.49 -8.06 -7.18
C CYS A 18 -2.65 -7.17 -8.40
N LYS A 19 -3.51 -7.56 -9.35
CA LYS A 19 -3.77 -6.83 -10.62
C LYS A 19 -4.07 -5.32 -10.50
N GLY A 20 -4.42 -4.85 -9.30
CA GLY A 20 -4.76 -3.48 -8.97
C GLY A 20 -3.54 -2.60 -8.71
N LEU A 21 -2.37 -3.22 -8.60
CA LEU A 21 -1.08 -2.58 -8.49
C LEU A 21 -0.42 -2.66 -9.85
N HIS A 22 0.11 -1.54 -10.31
CA HIS A 22 0.74 -1.50 -11.61
C HIS A 22 2.13 -2.16 -11.52
N GLU A 23 2.28 -3.37 -12.06
CA GLU A 23 3.54 -4.15 -11.99
C GLU A 23 4.76 -3.36 -12.51
N LEU A 24 4.56 -2.46 -13.48
CA LEU A 24 5.61 -1.59 -14.03
C LEU A 24 6.02 -0.41 -13.11
N HIS A 25 5.28 -0.14 -12.03
CA HIS A 25 5.53 0.98 -11.12
C HIS A 25 6.02 0.55 -9.72
N LEU A 26 6.35 -0.73 -9.53
CA LEU A 26 7.18 -1.12 -8.40
C LEU A 26 8.58 -0.52 -8.62
N GLN A 27 8.80 0.68 -8.10
CA GLN A 27 10.15 1.21 -7.95
C GLN A 27 11.00 0.14 -7.22
N PRO A 28 12.26 -0.08 -7.61
CA PRO A 28 13.11 -1.06 -6.95
C PRO A 28 13.15 -0.76 -5.44
N GLY A 29 12.56 -1.64 -4.63
CA GLY A 29 12.46 -1.42 -3.19
C GLY A 29 11.40 -2.23 -2.48
N TRP A 30 10.23 -2.49 -3.08
CA TRP A 30 9.23 -3.39 -2.46
C TRP A 30 9.47 -4.85 -2.86
N ILE A 31 9.51 -5.74 -1.87
CA ILE A 31 9.64 -7.19 -2.06
C ILE A 31 8.50 -7.93 -1.37
N ARG A 32 7.99 -8.96 -2.03
CA ARG A 32 7.04 -9.91 -1.47
C ARG A 32 7.80 -10.96 -0.66
N ARG A 33 7.52 -11.05 0.65
CA ARG A 33 8.12 -12.04 1.55
C ARG A 33 7.09 -12.57 2.54
N ASN A 34 7.47 -13.60 3.29
CA ASN A 34 6.71 -14.03 4.47
C ASN A 34 7.60 -14.00 5.72
N GLY A 35 7.01 -14.40 6.85
CA GLY A 35 7.68 -14.43 8.15
C GLY A 35 8.81 -15.46 8.25
N ARG A 36 8.72 -16.55 7.48
CA ARG A 36 9.71 -17.64 7.46
C ARG A 36 10.93 -17.35 6.57
N SER A 37 10.76 -16.56 5.50
CA SER A 37 11.76 -16.40 4.45
C SER A 37 12.63 -15.14 4.59
N GLY A 38 12.32 -14.23 5.53
CA GLY A 38 13.00 -12.94 5.64
C GLY A 38 13.74 -12.75 6.96
N ILE A 39 14.82 -11.96 6.90
CA ILE A 39 15.60 -11.57 8.08
C ILE A 39 14.95 -10.33 8.68
N GLY A 40 14.54 -10.43 9.95
CA GLY A 40 13.97 -9.33 10.73
C GLY A 40 12.43 -9.24 10.71
N PRO A 41 11.84 -8.46 11.63
CA PRO A 41 10.40 -8.33 11.77
C PRO A 41 9.74 -7.61 10.57
N PRO A 42 8.42 -7.80 10.35
CA PRO A 42 7.55 -8.75 11.06
C PRO A 42 7.82 -10.21 10.67
N TYR A 43 7.55 -11.13 11.62
CA TYR A 43 7.73 -12.59 11.45
C TYR A 43 6.44 -13.33 11.10
N SER A 44 5.38 -12.58 10.79
CA SER A 44 4.07 -13.07 10.36
C SER A 44 3.29 -11.93 9.72
N ASP A 45 2.28 -12.28 8.92
CA ASP A 45 1.33 -11.31 8.40
C ASP A 45 0.49 -10.66 9.52
N HIS A 46 -0.38 -9.73 9.13
CA HIS A 46 -1.26 -9.02 10.06
C HIS A 46 -2.26 -9.91 10.82
N ASN A 47 -2.46 -11.16 10.38
CA ASN A 47 -3.30 -12.16 11.07
C ASN A 47 -2.49 -13.14 11.93
N GLY A 48 -1.16 -13.01 11.98
CA GLY A 48 -0.30 -13.89 12.76
C GLY A 48 0.14 -15.17 12.03
N ASN A 49 -0.08 -15.28 10.73
CA ASN A 49 0.39 -16.40 9.89
C ASN A 49 1.80 -16.12 9.37
N ASP A 50 2.76 -16.97 9.77
CA ASP A 50 4.19 -16.85 9.40
C ASP A 50 4.49 -17.27 7.95
N SER A 51 3.55 -17.97 7.31
CA SER A 51 3.67 -18.49 5.95
C SER A 51 2.96 -17.61 4.92
N ALA A 52 2.04 -16.76 5.39
CA ALA A 52 1.33 -15.78 4.60
C ALA A 52 2.28 -14.67 4.11
N TYR A 53 1.98 -14.13 2.94
CA TYR A 53 2.83 -13.19 2.25
C TYR A 53 2.39 -11.74 2.48
N PHE A 54 3.38 -10.85 2.51
CA PHE A 54 3.18 -9.42 2.60
C PHE A 54 4.28 -8.68 1.84
N LEU A 55 4.06 -7.39 1.58
CA LEU A 55 5.10 -6.53 1.04
C LEU A 55 5.96 -5.95 2.15
N SER A 56 7.26 -5.88 1.88
CA SER A 56 8.24 -5.23 2.76
C SER A 56 9.27 -4.48 1.93
N LEU A 57 9.91 -3.48 2.53
CA LEU A 57 11.02 -2.79 1.90
C LEU A 57 12.26 -3.69 1.90
N SER A 58 12.91 -3.79 0.75
CA SER A 58 14.14 -4.52 0.54
C SER A 58 15.30 -3.81 1.22
N SER A 59 16.06 -4.56 2.02
CA SER A 59 17.29 -4.08 2.64
C SER A 59 18.46 -3.94 1.65
N ASP A 60 18.33 -4.50 0.44
CA ASP A 60 19.40 -4.56 -0.57
C ASP A 60 19.37 -3.37 -1.55
N THR A 61 18.39 -2.48 -1.42
CA THR A 61 18.30 -1.33 -2.33
C THR A 61 19.06 -0.14 -1.79
N ARG A 62 19.93 0.46 -2.63
CA ARG A 62 20.51 1.80 -2.40
C ARG A 62 19.47 2.93 -2.50
N ALA A 63 18.21 2.60 -2.80
CA ALA A 63 17.13 3.56 -2.93
C ALA A 63 16.74 4.11 -1.55
N SER A 64 16.64 5.43 -1.44
CA SER A 64 16.19 6.11 -0.23
C SER A 64 14.67 6.05 -0.02
N SER A 65 13.92 5.61 -1.03
CA SER A 65 12.47 5.46 -1.01
C SER A 65 12.01 4.44 -2.05
N ALA A 66 10.84 3.87 -1.84
CA ALA A 66 10.19 2.97 -2.80
C ALA A 66 8.69 3.29 -2.85
N THR A 67 8.15 3.40 -4.05
CA THR A 67 6.74 3.72 -4.28
C THR A 67 6.00 2.51 -4.82
N LEU A 68 4.79 2.31 -4.32
CA LEU A 68 3.79 1.42 -4.88
C LEU A 68 2.61 2.28 -5.36
N ARG A 69 2.07 2.00 -6.55
CA ARG A 69 1.00 2.79 -7.17
C ARG A 69 -0.13 1.89 -7.62
N THR A 70 -1.37 2.30 -7.34
CA THR A 70 -2.56 1.61 -7.85
C THR A 70 -2.78 1.85 -9.34
N ASN A 71 -3.69 1.11 -9.93
CA ASN A 71 -4.33 1.52 -11.18
C ASN A 71 -5.20 2.77 -10.97
N VAL A 72 -5.54 3.44 -12.09
CA VAL A 72 -6.43 4.59 -12.10
C VAL A 72 -7.84 4.21 -11.65
N PHE A 73 -8.30 4.88 -10.60
CA PHE A 73 -9.68 4.85 -10.11
C PHE A 73 -10.55 5.93 -10.77
N LEU A 74 -11.84 5.65 -10.88
CA LEU A 74 -12.86 6.62 -11.32
C LEU A 74 -13.19 7.63 -10.20
N PRO A 75 -13.74 8.81 -10.57
CA PRO A 75 -14.23 9.80 -9.60
C PRO A 75 -15.17 9.21 -8.54
N THR A 76 -15.16 9.80 -7.36
CA THR A 76 -16.04 9.48 -6.24
C THR A 76 -17.15 10.51 -6.09
N ASP A 77 -18.30 10.09 -5.59
CA ASP A 77 -19.40 10.97 -5.20
C ASP A 77 -20.13 10.39 -3.96
N LYS A 78 -21.32 10.92 -3.65
CA LYS A 78 -22.11 10.47 -2.48
C LYS A 78 -22.60 9.03 -2.60
N GLU A 79 -22.80 8.53 -3.81
CA GLU A 79 -23.23 7.16 -4.11
C GLU A 79 -22.03 6.24 -4.36
N HIS A 80 -20.89 6.80 -4.76
CA HIS A 80 -19.67 6.11 -5.13
C HIS A 80 -18.49 6.47 -4.22
N VAL A 81 -18.58 6.05 -2.96
CA VAL A 81 -17.51 6.25 -1.97
C VAL A 81 -16.35 5.29 -2.21
N CYS A 82 -15.11 5.78 -2.09
CA CYS A 82 -13.90 4.97 -2.11
C CYS A 82 -13.22 4.99 -0.74
N GLN A 83 -13.01 3.80 -0.17
CA GLN A 83 -12.24 3.63 1.06
C GLN A 83 -11.12 2.62 0.84
N ILE A 84 -9.90 3.01 1.21
CA ILE A 84 -8.72 2.16 1.14
C ILE A 84 -8.34 1.80 2.56
N THR A 85 -8.44 0.52 2.89
CA THR A 85 -8.00 -0.02 4.17
C THR A 85 -6.73 -0.82 3.94
N PHE A 86 -5.69 -0.54 4.72
CA PHE A 86 -4.42 -1.25 4.61
C PHE A 86 -3.84 -1.55 5.99
N HIS A 87 -3.19 -2.70 6.09
CA HIS A 87 -2.42 -3.11 7.26
C HIS A 87 -0.96 -2.80 7.00
N TYR A 88 -0.28 -2.20 7.99
CA TYR A 88 1.10 -1.77 7.84
C TYR A 88 1.89 -2.02 9.12
N TRP A 89 3.21 -2.17 8.96
CA TRP A 89 4.17 -2.32 10.03
C TRP A 89 5.36 -1.41 9.75
N ILE A 90 5.69 -0.53 10.70
CA ILE A 90 6.89 0.32 10.63
C ILE A 90 7.75 -0.02 11.84
N SER A 91 8.98 -0.48 11.61
CA SER A 91 9.95 -0.64 12.70
C SER A 91 10.54 0.72 13.09
N GLN A 92 11.16 0.80 14.27
CA GLN A 92 11.82 2.03 14.74
C GLN A 92 12.85 2.59 13.76
N THR A 93 13.46 1.75 12.93
CA THR A 93 14.48 2.14 11.94
C THR A 93 13.97 2.15 10.50
N SER A 94 12.67 1.92 10.26
CA SER A 94 12.10 1.70 8.92
C SER A 94 11.73 2.97 8.15
N GLY A 95 11.87 4.16 8.74
CA GLY A 95 11.54 5.43 8.09
C GLY A 95 10.05 5.81 8.20
N THR A 96 9.51 6.41 7.13
CA THR A 96 8.15 6.95 7.07
C THR A 96 7.36 6.28 5.94
N LEU A 97 6.14 5.84 6.23
CA LEU A 97 5.18 5.40 5.23
C LEU A 97 4.24 6.56 4.90
N MET A 98 4.07 6.85 3.62
CA MET A 98 3.19 7.92 3.12
C MET A 98 2.21 7.33 2.11
N VAL A 99 0.96 7.80 2.17
CA VAL A 99 -0.05 7.57 1.14
C VAL A 99 -0.25 8.88 0.38
N GLY A 100 0.03 8.82 -0.92
CA GLY A 100 -0.17 9.92 -1.85
C GLY A 100 -1.50 9.80 -2.58
N LEU A 101 -1.99 10.92 -3.10
CA LEU A 101 -3.09 10.97 -4.05
C LEU A 101 -2.62 11.79 -5.25
N GLN A 102 -2.66 11.19 -6.43
CA GLN A 102 -2.43 11.91 -7.69
C GLN A 102 -3.73 11.93 -8.50
N LYS A 103 -4.28 13.13 -8.71
CA LYS A 103 -5.41 13.31 -9.63
C LYS A 103 -4.90 13.38 -11.06
N HIS A 104 -5.67 12.89 -12.02
CA HIS A 104 -5.27 12.82 -13.43
C HIS A 104 -4.99 14.20 -14.07
N SER A 105 -5.62 15.27 -13.57
CA SER A 105 -5.40 16.65 -14.01
C SER A 105 -4.13 17.27 -13.42
N GLU A 106 -3.55 16.66 -12.38
CA GLU A 106 -2.44 17.17 -11.60
C GLU A 106 -1.21 16.28 -11.78
N ASP A 107 -0.05 16.88 -12.04
CA ASP A 107 1.22 16.14 -12.06
C ASP A 107 1.83 16.00 -10.65
N THR A 108 1.18 16.58 -9.63
CA THR A 108 1.64 16.59 -8.25
C THR A 108 0.96 15.52 -7.41
N ILE A 109 1.75 14.80 -6.62
CA ILE A 109 1.25 13.88 -5.60
C ILE A 109 0.95 14.66 -4.33
N THR A 110 -0.31 14.64 -3.88
CA THR A 110 -0.71 15.22 -2.59
C THR A 110 -0.58 14.18 -1.49
N ASN A 111 0.13 14.47 -0.42
CA ASN A 111 0.16 13.60 0.76
C ASN A 111 -1.19 13.69 1.49
N ILE A 112 -1.88 12.55 1.60
CA ILE A 112 -3.18 12.47 2.28
C ILE A 112 -3.10 11.74 3.63
N TRP A 113 -2.01 11.02 3.88
CA TRP A 113 -1.75 10.35 5.15
C TRP A 113 -0.28 9.94 5.25
N GLN A 114 0.28 9.99 6.45
CA GLN A 114 1.62 9.46 6.73
C GLN A 114 1.71 8.96 8.17
N ASP A 115 2.61 8.00 8.39
CA ASP A 115 3.03 7.55 9.72
C ASP A 115 4.53 7.22 9.71
N SER A 116 5.20 7.35 10.86
CA SER A 116 6.63 7.08 11.02
C SER A 116 6.88 6.14 12.20
N GLY A 117 8.05 5.50 12.23
CA GLY A 117 8.37 4.48 13.23
C GLY A 117 8.12 4.91 14.68
N GLU A 118 7.41 4.07 15.43
CA GLU A 118 7.14 4.24 16.86
C GLU A 118 7.89 3.20 17.70
N LEU A 119 7.96 3.43 19.02
CA LEU A 119 8.61 2.54 19.98
C LEU A 119 8.06 1.09 19.94
N GLN A 120 6.77 0.91 19.65
CA GLN A 120 6.15 -0.41 19.57
C GLN A 120 6.00 -0.85 18.11
N SER A 121 6.78 -1.86 17.71
CA SER A 121 6.65 -2.50 16.40
C SER A 121 5.50 -3.51 16.45
N GLN A 122 4.37 -3.15 15.86
CA GLN A 122 3.17 -3.99 15.73
C GLN A 122 2.45 -3.70 14.42
N TRP A 123 1.61 -4.65 13.97
CA TRP A 123 0.73 -4.41 12.83
C TRP A 123 -0.33 -3.38 13.22
N LYS A 124 -0.44 -2.34 12.39
CA LYS A 124 -1.48 -1.31 12.49
C LYS A 124 -2.41 -1.42 11.29
N VAL A 125 -3.60 -0.84 11.42
CA VAL A 125 -4.57 -0.72 10.34
C VAL A 125 -4.97 0.74 10.19
N ASN A 126 -5.10 1.21 8.96
CA ASN A 126 -5.65 2.52 8.66
C ASN A 126 -6.65 2.42 7.52
N THR A 127 -7.69 3.26 7.57
CA THR A 127 -8.70 3.39 6.52
C THR A 127 -8.77 4.83 6.08
N ILE A 128 -8.50 5.08 4.80
CA ILE A 128 -8.55 6.40 4.20
C ILE A 128 -9.78 6.47 3.28
N THR A 129 -10.58 7.53 3.44
CA THR A 129 -11.68 7.82 2.50
C THR A 129 -11.17 8.80 1.46
N ILE A 130 -11.25 8.42 0.18
CA ILE A 130 -10.81 9.24 -0.94
C ILE A 130 -12.00 10.02 -1.49
N ASN A 131 -11.82 11.33 -1.66
CA ASN A 131 -12.77 12.21 -2.32
C ASN A 131 -12.08 12.89 -3.51
N SER A 132 -12.46 12.51 -4.72
CA SER A 132 -11.95 13.09 -5.96
C SER A 132 -13.07 13.22 -7.00
N THR A 133 -13.22 14.40 -7.60
CA THR A 133 -14.16 14.66 -8.70
C THR A 133 -13.60 14.23 -10.06
N GLU A 134 -12.35 13.78 -10.10
CA GLU A 134 -11.64 13.35 -11.31
C GLU A 134 -11.02 11.98 -11.08
N LYS A 135 -10.53 11.34 -12.17
CA LYS A 135 -9.77 10.10 -12.07
C LYS A 135 -8.52 10.29 -11.21
N TYR A 136 -8.13 9.28 -10.45
CA TYR A 136 -7.00 9.38 -9.52
C TYR A 136 -6.28 8.06 -9.32
N GLU A 137 -5.05 8.13 -8.83
CA GLU A 137 -4.25 7.00 -8.35
C GLU A 137 -3.75 7.26 -6.94
N VAL A 138 -3.51 6.18 -6.21
CA VAL A 138 -3.01 6.18 -4.82
C VAL A 138 -1.66 5.48 -4.77
#